data_AF-A0A397EE99-F1
#
_entry.id   AF-A0A397EE99-F1
#
_cell.length_a   1.000
_cell.length_b   1.000
_cell.length_c   1.000
_cell.angle_alpha   90.00
_cell.angle_beta   90.00
_cell.angle_gamma   90.00
#
_symmetry.space_group_name_H-M   'P 1'
#
loop_
_entity.id
_entity.type
_entity.pdbx_description
1 polymer ?
#
loop_
_entity_poly.entity_id
_entity_poly.type
_entity_poly.pdbx_seq_one_letter_code
_entity_poly.pdbx_strand_id
1 'polypeptide(L)'
;MDVVVNFLADLWTVHYQMLTTSYLSLATFVGLVVGHWLFADSTSSAKRLVISVAASLCHSMAAFSVLIAFESMFQAASDRGALGGHDGGVDALYQYYQLHVPDMVQLLRPFDYFGLIPLYSACATPLSGIIVGVYLYLAVNVFKSHYNEAFSALRVASYKNILRLHIKPNGDLEMFALGVDKMPTKWIRSVPSIFPPSSLHARRSDPAWSGTGHKLAPSYEWKVPSYWKPKMSRVDNILRFDMEEETFDRKLNSEDRSHVKLVDYVLYPKN
;
A
#
# COMPACT_ATOMS: atom_id res chain seq x y z
N MET A 1 13.11 36.76 -18.79
CA MET A 1 11.94 36.18 -18.10
C MET A 1 12.38 34.88 -17.48
N ASP A 2 11.88 34.53 -16.30
CA ASP A 2 12.31 33.34 -15.55
C ASP A 2 11.99 32.04 -16.30
N VAL A 3 12.97 31.14 -16.37
CA VAL A 3 12.86 29.81 -17.01
C VAL A 3 11.66 29.02 -16.46
N VAL A 4 11.41 29.15 -15.15
CA VAL A 4 10.28 28.50 -14.46
C VAL A 4 8.94 29.04 -14.97
N VAL A 5 8.83 30.35 -15.21
CA VAL A 5 7.59 30.99 -15.68
C VAL A 5 7.29 30.55 -17.11
N ASN A 6 8.30 30.47 -17.97
CA ASN A 6 8.13 29.98 -19.34
C ASN A 6 7.72 28.50 -19.35
N PHE A 7 8.36 27.66 -18.54
CA PHE A 7 7.99 26.25 -18.42
C PHE A 7 6.53 26.06 -17.97
N LEU A 8 6.08 26.84 -16.97
CA LEU A 8 4.69 26.79 -16.50
C LEU A 8 3.71 27.28 -17.58
N ALA A 9 4.07 28.31 -18.35
CA ALA A 9 3.27 28.80 -19.47
C ALA A 9 3.17 27.77 -20.61
N ASP A 10 4.26 27.07 -20.93
CA ASP A 10 4.28 26.00 -21.92
C ASP A 10 3.45 24.80 -21.44
N LEU A 11 3.59 24.41 -20.17
CA LEU A 11 2.81 23.33 -19.57
C LEU A 11 1.31 23.62 -19.60
N TRP A 12 0.93 24.86 -19.31
CA TRP A 12 -0.45 25.32 -19.44
C TRP A 12 -0.92 25.29 -20.89
N THR A 13 -0.09 25.77 -21.82
CA THR A 13 -0.43 25.81 -23.25
C THR A 13 -0.66 24.42 -23.81
N VAL A 14 0.16 23.43 -23.46
CA VAL A 14 0.00 22.04 -23.90
C VAL A 14 -1.28 21.42 -23.32
N HIS A 15 -1.61 21.68 -22.05
CA HIS A 15 -2.89 21.24 -21.49
C HIS A 15 -4.09 21.91 -22.16
N TYR A 16 -3.99 23.21 -22.45
CA TYR A 16 -5.04 23.95 -23.15
C TYR A 16 -5.27 23.36 -24.55
N GLN A 17 -4.20 23.13 -25.31
CA GLN A 17 -4.27 22.52 -26.64
C GLN A 17 -4.80 21.08 -26.62
N MET A 18 -4.44 20.29 -25.61
CA MET A 18 -5.01 18.96 -25.37
C MET A 18 -6.53 19.03 -25.22
N LEU A 19 -7.05 20.04 -24.52
CA LEU A 19 -8.48 20.19 -24.25
C LEU A 19 -9.25 20.79 -25.44
N THR A 20 -8.65 21.71 -26.20
CA THR A 20 -9.40 22.50 -27.20
C THR A 20 -9.17 22.08 -28.64
N THR A 21 -8.01 21.52 -28.96
CA THR A 21 -7.54 21.45 -30.34
C THR A 21 -7.43 20.01 -30.84
N SER A 22 -6.89 19.11 -30.02
CA SER A 22 -6.65 17.72 -30.43
C SER A 22 -7.73 16.78 -29.91
N TYR A 23 -8.62 16.32 -30.81
CA TYR A 23 -9.62 15.30 -30.48
C TYR A 23 -9.00 14.00 -29.98
N LEU A 24 -7.84 13.60 -30.52
CA LEU A 24 -7.16 12.37 -30.10
C LEU A 24 -6.59 12.51 -28.68
N SER A 25 -5.95 13.64 -28.38
CA SER A 25 -5.37 13.90 -27.04
C SER A 25 -6.46 14.08 -25.99
N LEU A 26 -7.59 14.70 -26.37
CA LEU A 26 -8.76 14.78 -25.50
C LEU A 26 -9.34 13.39 -25.23
N ALA A 27 -9.49 12.55 -26.27
CA ALA A 27 -10.02 11.21 -26.13
C ALA A 27 -9.12 10.32 -25.25
N THR A 28 -7.80 10.41 -25.38
CA THR A 28 -6.87 9.66 -24.50
C THR A 28 -6.92 10.16 -23.07
N PHE A 29 -7.04 11.49 -22.84
CA PHE A 29 -7.20 12.04 -21.50
C PHE A 29 -8.52 11.59 -20.86
N VAL A 30 -9.63 11.62 -21.60
CA VAL A 30 -10.92 11.08 -21.13
C VAL A 30 -10.80 9.59 -20.83
N GLY A 31 -10.14 8.82 -21.70
CA GLY A 31 -9.86 7.40 -21.46
C GLY A 31 -9.07 7.16 -20.17
N LEU A 32 -8.07 7.99 -19.89
CA LEU A 32 -7.30 7.95 -18.64
C LEU A 32 -8.17 8.26 -17.42
N VAL A 33 -9.02 9.30 -17.50
CA VAL A 33 -10.00 9.64 -16.43
C VAL A 33 -10.98 8.50 -16.19
N VAL A 34 -11.50 7.87 -17.24
CA VAL A 34 -12.40 6.71 -17.12
C VAL A 34 -11.66 5.53 -16.49
N GLY A 35 -10.42 5.25 -16.93
CA GLY A 35 -9.56 4.24 -16.33
C GLY A 35 -9.40 4.47 -14.82
N HIS A 36 -8.91 5.64 -14.41
CA HIS A 36 -8.76 5.97 -12.99
C HIS A 36 -10.10 5.95 -12.23
N TRP A 37 -11.21 6.34 -12.87
CA TRP A 37 -12.54 6.28 -12.25
C TRP A 37 -12.98 4.84 -11.96
N LEU A 38 -12.75 3.92 -12.91
CA LEU A 38 -13.05 2.49 -12.75
C LEU A 38 -12.24 1.86 -11.62
N PHE A 39 -10.98 2.25 -11.45
CA PHE A 39 -10.08 1.72 -10.42
C PHE A 39 -10.14 2.46 -9.07
N ALA A 40 -10.82 3.60 -8.97
CA ALA A 40 -10.93 4.35 -7.70
C ALA A 40 -11.78 3.58 -6.65
N ASP A 41 -11.15 3.19 -5.54
CA ASP A 41 -11.74 2.42 -4.44
C ASP A 41 -12.53 3.32 -3.48
N SER A 42 -13.66 3.86 -3.96
CA SER A 42 -14.58 4.68 -3.18
C SER A 42 -16.04 4.29 -3.43
N THR A 43 -16.85 4.27 -2.37
CA THR A 43 -18.28 3.89 -2.46
C THR A 43 -19.16 4.96 -3.13
N SER A 44 -18.69 6.20 -3.23
CA SER A 44 -19.42 7.31 -3.85
C SER A 44 -18.89 7.62 -5.24
N SER A 45 -19.76 7.56 -6.25
CA SER A 45 -19.42 7.87 -7.65
C SER A 45 -18.87 9.29 -7.82
N ALA A 46 -19.37 10.26 -7.04
CA ALA A 46 -18.88 11.64 -7.06
C ALA A 46 -17.44 11.75 -6.54
N LYS A 47 -17.11 11.04 -5.45
CA LYS A 47 -15.73 10.99 -4.93
C LYS A 47 -14.79 10.33 -5.92
N ARG A 48 -15.22 9.23 -6.55
CA ARG A 48 -14.44 8.55 -7.60
C ARG A 48 -14.10 9.49 -8.75
N LEU A 49 -15.06 10.33 -9.17
CA LEU A 49 -14.85 11.29 -10.26
C LEU A 49 -13.84 12.37 -9.88
N VAL A 50 -13.92 12.91 -8.67
CA VAL A 50 -12.95 13.93 -8.21
C VAL A 50 -11.55 13.33 -8.13
N ILE A 51 -11.40 12.14 -7.54
CA ILE A 51 -10.12 11.44 -7.42
C ILE A 51 -9.56 11.11 -8.81
N SER A 52 -10.39 10.64 -9.74
CA SER A 52 -9.93 10.26 -11.07
C SER A 52 -9.48 11.46 -11.91
N VAL A 53 -10.21 12.57 -11.86
CA VAL A 53 -9.81 13.81 -12.55
C VAL A 53 -8.50 14.34 -11.98
N ALA A 54 -8.36 14.38 -10.65
CA ALA A 54 -7.12 14.84 -10.01
C ALA A 54 -5.92 13.94 -10.36
N ALA A 55 -6.10 12.62 -10.31
CA ALA A 55 -5.04 11.67 -10.66
C ALA A 55 -4.63 11.78 -12.14
N SER A 56 -5.61 11.89 -13.05
CA SER A 56 -5.34 12.07 -14.48
C SER A 56 -4.61 13.38 -14.78
N LEU A 57 -4.97 14.48 -14.09
CA LEU A 57 -4.26 15.75 -14.22
C LEU A 57 -2.82 15.66 -13.73
N CYS A 58 -2.58 15.04 -12.58
CA CYS A 58 -1.21 14.82 -12.09
C CYS A 58 -0.38 13.98 -13.06
N HIS A 59 -0.99 12.92 -13.62
CA HIS A 59 -0.32 12.07 -14.60
C HIS A 59 -0.01 12.81 -15.91
N SER A 60 -0.97 13.57 -16.45
CA SER A 60 -0.75 14.37 -17.67
C SER A 60 0.27 15.49 -17.44
N MET A 61 0.27 16.12 -16.27
CA MET A 61 1.31 17.10 -15.89
C MET A 61 2.70 16.48 -15.91
N ALA A 62 2.87 15.28 -15.35
CA ALA A 62 4.15 14.58 -15.41
C ALA A 62 4.54 14.23 -16.86
N ALA A 63 3.61 13.69 -17.65
CA ALA A 63 3.86 13.32 -19.03
C ALA A 63 4.22 14.52 -19.92
N PHE A 64 3.50 15.63 -19.81
CA PHE A 64 3.79 16.84 -20.58
C PHE A 64 5.05 17.56 -20.10
N SER A 65 5.40 17.46 -18.81
CA SER A 65 6.70 17.96 -18.33
C SER A 65 7.85 17.22 -19.01
N VAL A 66 7.75 15.90 -19.15
CA VAL A 66 8.73 15.09 -19.88
C VAL A 66 8.74 15.46 -21.37
N LEU A 67 7.56 15.64 -21.98
CA LEU A 67 7.45 16.03 -23.38
C LEU A 67 8.09 17.40 -23.68
N ILE A 68 7.83 18.42 -22.84
CA ILE A 68 8.45 19.74 -22.97
C ILE A 68 9.98 19.65 -22.79
N ALA A 69 10.45 18.82 -21.85
CA ALA A 69 11.88 18.60 -21.68
C ALA A 69 12.51 17.98 -22.96
N PHE A 70 11.87 16.98 -23.56
CA PHE A 70 12.32 16.41 -24.83
C PHE A 70 12.29 17.42 -25.98
N GLU A 71 11.21 18.19 -26.12
CA GLU A 71 11.10 19.22 -27.16
C GLU A 71 12.21 20.26 -27.02
N SER A 72 12.46 20.74 -25.78
CA SER A 72 13.54 21.70 -25.52
C SER A 72 14.92 21.13 -25.87
N MET A 73 15.13 19.83 -25.65
CA MET A 73 16.37 19.14 -25.99
C MET A 73 16.55 19.01 -27.52
N PHE A 74 15.49 18.67 -28.25
CA PHE A 74 15.52 18.59 -29.71
C PHE A 74 15.70 19.97 -30.35
N GLN A 75 15.01 21.00 -29.85
CA GLN A 75 15.19 22.36 -30.34
C GLN A 75 16.62 22.84 -30.11
N ALA A 76 17.17 22.61 -28.91
CA ALA A 76 18.57 22.92 -28.63
C ALA A 76 19.53 22.16 -29.55
N ALA A 77 19.23 20.91 -29.91
CA ALA A 77 20.03 20.14 -30.86
C ALA A 77 19.91 20.67 -32.29
N SER A 78 18.72 21.08 -32.72
CA SER A 78 18.50 21.67 -34.04
C SER A 78 19.18 23.03 -34.19
N ASP A 79 19.03 23.92 -33.19
CA ASP A 79 19.59 25.27 -33.20
C ASP A 79 21.13 25.25 -33.26
N ARG A 80 21.75 24.21 -32.73
CA ARG A 80 23.21 24.03 -32.77
C ARG A 80 23.68 23.15 -33.93
N GLY A 81 22.81 22.88 -34.91
CA GLY A 81 23.14 22.18 -36.16
C GLY A 81 23.36 20.67 -36.02
N ALA A 82 23.01 20.09 -34.87
CA ALA A 82 23.20 18.66 -34.60
C ALA A 82 22.12 17.77 -35.26
N LEU A 83 21.00 18.36 -35.65
CA LEU A 83 19.94 17.72 -36.45
C LEU A 83 19.92 18.32 -37.85
N GLY A 84 20.31 17.53 -38.87
CA GLY A 84 20.15 17.91 -40.28
C GLY A 84 21.24 18.80 -40.91
N GLY A 85 22.39 18.99 -40.23
CA GLY A 85 23.56 19.64 -40.82
C GLY A 85 24.24 18.79 -41.91
N HIS A 86 24.82 19.45 -42.91
CA HIS A 86 25.36 18.85 -44.15
C HIS A 86 26.48 17.81 -43.92
N ASP A 87 27.09 17.76 -42.74
CA ASP A 87 28.35 17.02 -42.49
C ASP A 87 28.28 15.90 -41.42
N GLY A 88 27.09 15.42 -41.02
CA GLY A 88 27.02 14.25 -40.13
C GLY A 88 25.66 13.95 -39.52
N GLY A 89 24.76 13.32 -40.27
CA GLY A 89 23.52 12.75 -39.71
C GLY A 89 23.83 11.72 -38.63
N VAL A 90 22.93 11.58 -37.64
CA VAL A 90 22.97 10.74 -36.41
C VAL A 90 24.22 10.87 -35.52
N ASP A 91 25.43 10.93 -36.07
CA ASP A 91 26.69 11.10 -35.34
C ASP A 91 26.84 12.52 -34.77
N ALA A 92 26.40 13.57 -35.48
CA ALA A 92 26.40 14.93 -34.93
C ALA A 92 25.43 15.05 -33.75
N LEU A 93 24.27 14.39 -33.80
CA LEU A 93 23.31 14.37 -32.68
C LEU A 93 23.89 13.65 -31.47
N TYR A 94 24.51 12.49 -31.70
CA TYR A 94 25.17 11.72 -30.64
C TYR A 94 26.32 12.50 -30.01
N GLN A 95 27.19 13.10 -30.82
CA GLN A 95 28.30 13.94 -30.35
C GLN A 95 27.80 15.19 -29.65
N TYR A 96 26.75 15.83 -30.17
CA TYR A 96 26.14 17.00 -29.56
C TYR A 96 25.52 16.70 -28.20
N TYR A 97 24.82 15.58 -28.09
CA TYR A 97 24.28 15.07 -26.84
C TYR A 97 25.42 14.81 -25.85
N GLN A 98 26.52 14.17 -26.27
CA GLN A 98 27.70 13.97 -25.41
C GLN A 98 28.37 15.27 -24.96
N LEU A 99 28.33 16.33 -25.77
CA LEU A 99 29.00 17.60 -25.49
C LEU A 99 28.18 18.54 -24.60
N HIS A 100 26.85 18.51 -24.72
CA HIS A 100 25.97 19.52 -24.10
C HIS A 100 24.93 18.96 -23.14
N VAL A 101 24.46 17.73 -23.36
CA VAL A 101 23.82 17.02 -22.25
C VAL A 101 24.99 16.56 -21.40
N PRO A 102 25.05 16.96 -20.13
CA PRO A 102 26.13 16.54 -19.27
C PRO A 102 26.16 15.01 -19.34
N ASP A 103 27.24 14.42 -19.84
CA ASP A 103 27.31 12.98 -19.99
C ASP A 103 27.04 12.41 -18.60
N MET A 104 25.82 11.89 -18.40
CA MET A 104 25.37 11.47 -17.08
C MET A 104 26.33 10.41 -16.58
N VAL A 105 26.94 9.64 -17.48
CA VAL A 105 28.00 8.68 -17.19
C VAL A 105 29.30 9.36 -16.75
N GLN A 106 29.68 10.52 -17.28
CA GLN A 106 30.87 11.31 -16.83
C GLN A 106 30.63 12.18 -15.61
N LEU A 107 29.42 12.69 -15.38
CA LEU A 107 29.04 13.38 -14.15
C LEU A 107 28.89 12.41 -12.98
N LEU A 108 28.46 11.18 -13.29
CA LEU A 108 28.48 10.07 -12.35
C LEU A 108 29.88 9.44 -12.28
N ARG A 109 30.75 9.51 -13.29
CA ARG A 109 32.13 8.93 -13.29
C ARG A 109 33.00 9.27 -12.07
N PRO A 110 33.01 10.49 -11.48
CA PRO A 110 33.74 10.76 -10.24
C PRO A 110 33.12 10.11 -9.00
N PHE A 111 31.87 9.67 -9.08
CA PHE A 111 31.19 8.94 -8.03
C PHE A 111 31.12 7.45 -8.44
N ASP A 112 31.66 6.56 -7.61
CA ASP A 112 31.60 5.12 -7.92
C ASP A 112 30.13 4.70 -8.17
N TYR A 113 29.84 4.03 -9.29
CA TYR A 113 28.48 3.52 -9.59
C TYR A 113 27.95 2.69 -8.44
N PHE A 114 28.85 1.97 -7.76
CA PHE A 114 28.56 1.20 -6.55
C PHE A 114 28.25 2.05 -5.32
N GLY A 115 28.63 3.34 -5.28
CA GLY A 115 28.31 4.29 -4.22
C GLY A 115 27.08 5.16 -4.51
N LEU A 116 26.83 5.51 -5.78
CA LEU A 116 25.67 6.29 -6.21
C LEU A 116 24.37 5.50 -6.13
N ILE A 117 24.36 4.23 -6.52
CA ILE A 117 23.15 3.40 -6.48
C ILE A 117 22.63 3.28 -5.02
N PRO A 118 23.47 2.99 -4.01
CA PRO A 118 23.06 3.04 -2.62
C PRO A 118 22.61 4.43 -2.16
N LEU A 119 23.30 5.50 -2.56
CA LEU A 119 22.94 6.87 -2.16
C LEU A 119 21.59 7.30 -2.76
N TYR A 120 21.39 7.09 -4.05
CA TYR A 120 20.13 7.32 -4.73
C TYR A 120 19.02 6.48 -4.11
N SER A 121 19.26 5.19 -3.87
CA SER A 121 18.28 4.32 -3.23
C SER A 121 17.99 4.77 -1.79
N ALA A 122 19.00 5.21 -1.06
CA ALA A 122 18.86 5.70 0.31
C ALA A 122 18.08 7.02 0.40
N CYS A 123 18.08 7.86 -0.64
CA CYS A 123 17.28 9.09 -0.69
C CYS A 123 15.91 8.86 -1.33
N ALA A 124 15.84 8.14 -2.45
CA ALA A 124 14.61 7.92 -3.20
C ALA A 124 13.63 6.99 -2.47
N THR A 125 14.12 5.97 -1.76
CA THR A 125 13.27 5.04 -1.01
C THR A 125 12.50 5.73 0.12
N PRO A 126 13.13 6.49 1.05
CA PRO A 126 12.36 7.19 2.07
C PRO A 126 11.50 8.30 1.48
N LEU A 127 11.97 9.01 0.44
CA LEU A 127 11.17 10.07 -0.20
C LEU A 127 9.89 9.50 -0.81
N SER A 128 9.97 8.41 -1.58
CA SER A 128 8.80 7.71 -2.12
C SER A 128 7.90 7.17 -1.00
N GLY A 129 8.48 6.62 0.07
CA GLY A 129 7.74 6.17 1.24
C GLY A 129 6.96 7.31 1.93
N ILE A 130 7.55 8.51 2.05
CA ILE A 130 6.87 9.70 2.58
C ILE A 130 5.74 10.13 1.66
N ILE A 131 5.97 10.18 0.34
CA ILE A 131 4.94 10.55 -0.64
C ILE A 131 3.75 9.59 -0.55
N VAL A 132 4.01 8.28 -0.56
CA VAL A 132 2.95 7.24 -0.43
C VAL A 132 2.27 7.33 0.94
N GLY A 133 3.03 7.58 2.01
CA GLY A 133 2.49 7.73 3.37
C GLY A 133 1.56 8.94 3.50
N VAL A 134 1.95 10.09 2.97
CA VAL A 134 1.12 11.31 2.94
C VAL A 134 -0.14 11.10 2.10
N TYR A 135 0.01 10.46 0.92
CA TYR A 135 -1.13 10.09 0.08
C TYR A 135 -2.13 9.21 0.85
N LEU A 136 -1.68 8.12 1.48
CA LEU A 136 -2.55 7.21 2.24
C LEU A 136 -3.16 7.91 3.46
N TYR A 137 -2.40 8.77 4.14
CA TYR A 137 -2.89 9.56 5.26
C TYR A 137 -4.06 10.46 4.84
N LEU A 138 -3.91 11.19 3.73
CA LEU A 138 -4.97 12.05 3.19
C LEU A 138 -6.15 11.23 2.68
N ALA A 139 -5.90 10.12 1.96
CA ALA A 139 -6.94 9.24 1.43
C ALA A 139 -7.87 8.71 2.53
N VAL A 140 -7.31 8.24 3.65
CA VAL A 140 -8.08 7.67 4.76
C VAL A 140 -8.71 8.75 5.66
N ASN A 141 -7.96 9.82 5.99
CA ASN A 141 -8.43 10.79 6.98
C ASN A 141 -9.35 11.85 6.38
N VAL A 142 -9.04 12.34 5.17
CA VAL A 142 -9.78 13.42 4.51
C VAL A 142 -10.83 12.84 3.58
N PHE A 143 -10.43 12.00 2.62
CA PHE A 143 -11.33 11.53 1.57
C PHE A 143 -12.19 10.33 1.99
N LYS A 144 -11.80 9.63 3.06
CA LYS A 144 -12.47 8.42 3.57
C LYS A 144 -12.55 7.35 2.48
N SER A 145 -11.44 7.13 1.77
CA SER A 145 -11.32 6.30 0.55
C SER A 145 -10.07 5.41 0.60
N HIS A 146 -10.00 4.39 -0.27
CA HIS A 146 -8.81 3.54 -0.46
C HIS A 146 -8.36 2.78 0.79
N TYR A 147 -9.32 2.25 1.54
CA TYR A 147 -9.06 1.54 2.79
C TYR A 147 -8.23 0.27 2.54
N ASN A 148 -8.46 -0.45 1.44
CA ASN A 148 -7.73 -1.69 1.16
C ASN A 148 -6.23 -1.44 0.94
N GLU A 149 -5.88 -0.37 0.22
CA GLU A 149 -4.51 0.06 -0.02
C GLU A 149 -3.86 0.54 1.28
N ALA A 150 -4.59 1.31 2.09
CA ALA A 150 -4.09 1.75 3.38
C ALA A 150 -3.88 0.56 4.34
N PHE A 151 -4.85 -0.35 4.48
CA PHE A 151 -4.72 -1.53 5.36
C PHE A 151 -3.63 -2.50 4.90
N SER A 152 -3.36 -2.60 3.60
CA SER A 152 -2.26 -3.42 3.08
C SER A 152 -0.88 -2.76 3.31
N ALA A 153 -0.80 -1.43 3.29
CA ALA A 153 0.41 -0.69 3.61
C ALA A 153 0.67 -0.55 5.13
N LEU A 154 -0.39 -0.56 5.95
CA LEU A 154 -0.27 -0.48 7.40
C LEU A 154 0.19 -1.81 7.99
N ARG A 155 1.26 -1.78 8.78
CA ARG A 155 1.69 -2.92 9.61
C ARG A 155 0.81 -3.04 10.87
N VAL A 156 -0.47 -3.39 10.72
CA VAL A 156 -1.35 -3.69 11.86
C VAL A 156 -1.23 -5.18 12.22
N ALA A 157 -0.34 -5.49 13.17
CA ALA A 157 -0.16 -6.87 13.65
C ALA A 157 -1.32 -7.34 14.54
N SER A 158 -1.96 -6.41 15.27
CA SER A 158 -2.92 -6.71 16.32
C SER A 158 -4.32 -7.09 15.79
N TYR A 159 -4.78 -6.44 14.72
CA TYR A 159 -6.14 -6.58 14.20
C TYR A 159 -6.18 -7.54 13.01
N LYS A 160 -7.08 -8.54 13.06
CA LYS A 160 -7.33 -9.48 11.96
C LYS A 160 -8.81 -9.83 11.88
N ASN A 161 -9.34 -9.92 10.67
CA ASN A 161 -10.65 -10.46 10.38
C ASN A 161 -10.50 -11.75 9.58
N ILE A 162 -11.26 -12.78 9.95
CA ILE A 162 -11.33 -14.08 9.30
C ILE A 162 -12.75 -14.27 8.79
N LEU A 163 -12.90 -14.54 7.49
CA LEU A 163 -14.19 -14.87 6.89
C LEU A 163 -14.36 -16.39 6.87
N ARG A 164 -15.39 -16.90 7.53
CA ARG A 164 -15.78 -18.31 7.47
C ARG A 164 -17.04 -18.46 6.63
N LEU A 165 -16.92 -19.15 5.52
CA LEU A 165 -18.02 -19.48 4.61
C LEU A 165 -18.48 -20.92 4.88
N HIS A 166 -19.78 -21.12 5.00
CA HIS A 166 -20.39 -22.42 5.23
C HIS A 166 -21.54 -22.62 4.25
N ILE A 167 -21.39 -23.59 3.35
CA ILE A 167 -22.44 -24.00 2.41
C ILE A 167 -23.27 -25.08 3.10
N LYS A 168 -24.53 -24.78 3.38
CA LYS A 168 -25.45 -25.73 4.01
C LYS A 168 -25.88 -26.82 3.02
N PRO A 169 -26.33 -27.99 3.49
CA PRO A 169 -26.87 -29.05 2.64
C PRO A 169 -28.07 -28.62 1.79
N ASN A 170 -28.83 -27.62 2.23
CA ASN A 170 -29.94 -27.04 1.46
C ASN A 170 -29.47 -26.14 0.30
N GLY A 171 -28.17 -25.84 0.22
CA GLY A 171 -27.56 -25.00 -0.80
C GLY A 171 -27.36 -23.53 -0.39
N ASP A 172 -27.86 -23.12 0.78
CA ASP A 172 -27.67 -21.74 1.27
C ASP A 172 -26.22 -21.50 1.68
N LEU A 173 -25.73 -20.28 1.46
CA LEU A 173 -24.41 -19.85 1.88
C LEU A 173 -24.51 -19.00 3.15
N GLU A 174 -23.92 -19.48 4.24
CA GLU A 174 -23.69 -18.69 5.45
C GLU A 174 -22.28 -18.09 5.44
N MET A 175 -22.18 -16.81 5.76
CA MET A 175 -20.91 -16.11 5.91
C MET A 175 -20.81 -15.56 7.33
N PHE A 176 -19.74 -15.90 8.03
CA PHE A 176 -19.40 -15.39 9.35
C PHE A 176 -18.14 -14.54 9.24
N ALA A 177 -18.25 -13.24 9.48
CA ALA A 177 -17.09 -12.37 9.64
C ALA A 177 -16.66 -12.41 11.10
N LEU A 178 -15.52 -13.04 11.39
CA LEU A 178 -14.96 -13.19 12.72
C LEU A 178 -13.81 -12.20 12.90
N GLY A 179 -13.91 -11.30 13.87
CA GLY A 179 -12.90 -10.29 14.15
C GLY A 179 -12.12 -10.59 15.42
N VAL A 180 -10.81 -10.37 15.36
CA VAL A 180 -9.90 -10.44 16.50
C VAL A 180 -9.22 -9.09 16.63
N ASP A 181 -9.56 -8.38 17.70
CA ASP A 181 -9.03 -7.04 17.98
C ASP A 181 -7.54 -7.08 18.37
N LYS A 182 -7.13 -8.11 19.10
CA LYS A 182 -5.76 -8.29 19.57
C LYS A 182 -5.26 -9.70 19.33
N MET A 183 -4.30 -9.84 18.42
CA MET A 183 -3.63 -11.10 18.17
C MET A 183 -2.78 -11.55 19.38
N PRO A 184 -2.88 -12.83 19.77
CA PRO A 184 -2.08 -13.37 20.86
C PRO A 184 -0.61 -13.51 20.45
N THR A 185 0.28 -12.88 21.22
CA THR A 185 1.74 -12.91 20.99
C THR A 185 2.43 -14.04 21.75
N LYS A 186 1.80 -14.55 22.81
CA LYS A 186 2.33 -15.63 23.67
C LYS A 186 1.37 -16.80 23.63
N TRP A 187 1.91 -18.00 23.53
CA TRP A 187 1.16 -19.26 23.45
C TRP A 187 1.55 -20.17 24.61
N ILE A 188 0.57 -20.84 25.20
CA ILE A 188 0.76 -21.82 26.27
C ILE A 188 0.14 -23.16 25.88
N ARG A 189 0.71 -24.25 26.38
CA ARG A 189 0.17 -25.60 26.17
C ARG A 189 -1.14 -25.74 26.94
N SER A 190 -2.14 -26.38 26.33
CA SER A 190 -3.48 -26.48 26.91
C SER A 190 -3.71 -27.73 27.79
N VAL A 191 -2.72 -28.61 27.94
CA VAL A 191 -2.86 -29.94 28.58
C VAL A 191 -2.50 -29.93 30.07
N PRO A 192 -3.21 -30.70 30.93
CA PRO A 192 -2.78 -30.93 32.30
C PRO A 192 -1.63 -31.91 32.49
N SER A 193 -0.62 -31.53 33.27
CA SER A 193 0.42 -32.45 33.75
C SER A 193 -0.15 -33.35 34.84
N ILE A 194 -0.53 -34.58 34.49
CA ILE A 194 -1.01 -35.60 35.46
C ILE A 194 0.16 -36.25 36.26
N PHE A 195 1.41 -35.81 36.07
CA PHE A 195 2.58 -36.33 36.79
C PHE A 195 3.26 -35.26 37.67
N PRO A 196 3.73 -35.60 38.88
CA PRO A 196 4.38 -34.67 39.81
C PRO A 196 5.75 -34.17 39.28
N PRO A 197 6.23 -32.99 39.71
CA PRO A 197 7.48 -32.39 39.25
C PRO A 197 8.74 -33.01 39.92
N SER A 198 8.70 -34.31 40.14
CA SER A 198 9.86 -35.22 40.21
C SER A 198 10.09 -35.97 38.89
N SER A 199 9.47 -35.49 37.81
CA SER A 199 10.19 -35.28 36.55
C SER A 199 10.02 -33.80 36.17
N LEU A 200 11.09 -33.13 35.77
CA LEU A 200 11.30 -31.67 35.74
C LEU A 200 10.32 -30.81 34.88
N HIS A 201 9.14 -31.30 34.46
CA HIS A 201 8.32 -30.69 33.40
C HIS A 201 6.83 -30.46 33.72
N ALA A 202 6.42 -30.48 35.00
CA ALA A 202 5.05 -30.20 35.41
C ALA A 202 4.92 -28.81 36.06
N ARG A 203 4.56 -27.77 35.28
CA ARG A 203 4.11 -26.50 35.85
C ARG A 203 2.96 -25.88 35.05
N ARG A 204 1.79 -25.93 35.70
CA ARG A 204 0.58 -25.11 35.53
C ARG A 204 -0.33 -25.50 34.36
N SER A 205 -1.17 -26.48 34.67
CA SER A 205 -2.31 -26.96 33.91
C SER A 205 -3.61 -26.25 34.30
N ASP A 206 -4.29 -25.66 33.33
CA ASP A 206 -5.60 -25.03 33.55
C ASP A 206 -6.75 -26.07 33.58
N PRO A 207 -7.81 -25.89 34.40
CA PRO A 207 -8.85 -26.90 34.63
C PRO A 207 -9.92 -27.02 33.52
N ALA A 208 -9.87 -26.19 32.48
CA ALA A 208 -10.97 -26.04 31.51
C ALA A 208 -10.83 -26.92 30.24
N TRP A 209 -10.03 -27.98 30.27
CA TRP A 209 -9.88 -28.91 29.14
C TRP A 209 -10.84 -30.11 29.31
N SER A 210 -11.95 -30.12 28.57
CA SER A 210 -12.94 -31.22 28.57
C SER A 210 -12.87 -32.12 27.33
N GLY A 211 -11.79 -32.03 26.53
CA GLY A 211 -11.64 -32.83 25.31
C GLY A 211 -11.29 -34.29 25.62
N THR A 212 -12.19 -35.22 25.27
CA THR A 212 -12.01 -36.68 25.41
C THR A 212 -11.22 -37.33 24.26
N GLY A 213 -10.69 -36.53 23.33
CA GLY A 213 -10.06 -37.01 22.10
C GLY A 213 -8.64 -37.52 22.31
N HIS A 214 -8.43 -38.82 22.11
CA HIS A 214 -7.13 -39.43 21.86
C HIS A 214 -6.36 -38.66 20.75
N LYS A 215 -5.02 -38.67 20.82
CA LYS A 215 -4.04 -38.00 19.93
C LYS A 215 -4.13 -38.31 18.41
N LEU A 216 -5.21 -38.91 17.92
CA LEU A 216 -5.34 -39.48 16.57
C LEU A 216 -6.23 -38.68 15.62
N ALA A 217 -7.05 -37.74 16.11
CA ALA A 217 -7.95 -36.95 15.26
C ALA A 217 -7.38 -35.54 14.97
N PRO A 218 -7.52 -35.05 13.73
CA PRO A 218 -7.01 -33.75 13.31
C PRO A 218 -7.74 -32.58 13.99
N SER A 219 -7.02 -31.48 14.24
CA SER A 219 -7.46 -30.33 15.03
C SER A 219 -8.55 -29.46 14.39
N TYR A 220 -9.13 -29.86 13.26
CA TYR A 220 -10.28 -29.16 12.67
C TYR A 220 -11.61 -29.57 13.32
N GLU A 221 -11.63 -30.67 14.08
CA GLU A 221 -12.81 -31.10 14.82
C GLU A 221 -12.90 -30.40 16.18
N TRP A 222 -14.06 -29.82 16.49
CA TRP A 222 -14.31 -29.12 17.77
C TRP A 222 -14.08 -30.00 19.02
N LYS A 223 -14.17 -31.32 18.86
CA LYS A 223 -13.94 -32.31 19.92
C LYS A 223 -12.47 -32.47 20.28
N VAL A 224 -11.55 -31.95 19.45
CA VAL A 224 -10.10 -32.03 19.60
C VAL A 224 -9.48 -30.64 19.46
N PRO A 225 -9.62 -29.79 20.50
CA PRO A 225 -9.08 -28.43 20.45
C PRO A 225 -7.56 -28.41 20.26
N SER A 226 -7.02 -27.27 19.81
CA SER A 226 -5.60 -27.11 19.55
C SER A 226 -4.75 -27.34 20.81
N TYR A 227 -3.59 -27.99 20.63
CA TYR A 227 -2.62 -28.24 21.71
C TYR A 227 -2.11 -26.93 22.35
N TRP A 228 -2.04 -25.86 21.55
CA TRP A 228 -1.66 -24.53 21.98
C TRP A 228 -2.89 -23.66 22.12
N LYS A 229 -2.93 -22.90 23.21
CA LYS A 229 -3.91 -21.84 23.41
C LYS A 229 -3.20 -20.51 23.62
N PRO A 230 -3.81 -19.40 23.20
CA PRO A 230 -3.25 -18.09 23.45
C PRO A 230 -3.13 -17.85 24.96
N LYS A 231 -1.97 -17.34 25.39
CA LYS A 231 -1.81 -16.84 26.75
C LYS A 231 -2.56 -15.52 26.83
N MET A 232 -3.79 -15.59 27.34
CA MET A 232 -4.61 -14.42 27.63
C MET A 232 -3.78 -13.44 28.47
N SER A 233 -3.56 -12.24 27.94
CA SER A 233 -2.83 -11.17 28.63
C SER A 233 -3.70 -9.94 28.64
N ARG A 234 -4.04 -9.46 29.85
CA ARG A 234 -4.63 -8.13 30.05
C ARG A 234 -3.54 -7.12 29.73
N VAL A 235 -3.50 -6.61 28.50
CA VAL A 235 -2.64 -5.47 28.13
C VAL A 235 -3.27 -4.68 26.99
N ASP A 236 -3.13 -3.38 27.10
CA ASP A 236 -3.82 -2.31 26.41
C ASP A 236 -3.37 -2.08 24.96
N ASN A 237 -4.31 -1.53 24.19
CA ASN A 237 -4.20 -0.86 22.88
C ASN A 237 -3.77 -1.65 21.62
N ILE A 238 -4.55 -1.40 20.54
CA ILE A 238 -4.39 -1.96 19.19
C ILE A 238 -3.15 -1.41 18.46
N LEU A 239 -2.67 -0.23 18.85
CA LEU A 239 -1.57 0.50 18.21
C LEU A 239 -0.40 0.63 19.19
N ARG A 240 0.36 -0.45 19.38
CA ARG A 240 1.70 -0.32 19.94
C ARG A 240 2.65 0.24 18.86
N PHE A 241 2.52 1.53 18.57
CA PHE A 241 3.72 2.33 18.34
C PHE A 241 4.27 2.58 19.74
N ASP A 242 5.40 1.95 20.10
CA ASP A 242 6.11 2.24 21.35
C ASP A 242 6.62 3.71 21.27
N MET A 243 5.77 4.66 21.63
CA MET A 243 6.15 6.02 22.02
C MET A 243 6.06 6.03 23.54
N GLU A 244 7.19 6.23 24.21
CA GLU A 244 7.47 5.99 25.62
C GLU A 244 6.72 6.92 26.61
N GLU A 245 5.39 7.06 26.52
CA GLU A 245 4.62 7.93 27.42
C GLU A 245 3.42 7.23 28.11
N GLU A 246 3.61 6.93 29.40
CA GLU A 246 2.66 6.21 30.29
C GLU A 246 1.37 6.98 30.62
N THR A 247 1.33 8.30 30.43
CA THR A 247 0.24 9.15 30.93
C THR A 247 -1.03 9.08 30.09
N PHE A 248 -0.93 8.65 28.83
CA PHE A 248 -2.08 8.50 27.92
C PHE A 248 -2.83 7.16 28.11
N ASP A 249 -2.19 6.17 28.72
CA ASP A 249 -2.72 4.79 28.87
C ASP A 249 -3.90 4.67 29.84
N ARG A 250 -4.08 5.64 30.75
CA ARG A 250 -5.05 5.51 31.85
C ARG A 250 -6.53 5.66 31.43
N LYS A 251 -6.83 5.88 30.15
CA LYS A 251 -8.19 6.19 29.66
C LYS A 251 -8.84 5.10 28.78
N LEU A 252 -8.19 3.97 28.51
CA LEU A 252 -8.71 2.99 27.56
C LEU A 252 -9.15 1.67 28.24
N ASN A 253 -10.31 1.19 27.78
CA ASN A 253 -11.12 0.11 28.34
C ASN A 253 -10.33 -1.20 28.57
N SER A 254 -10.42 -1.75 29.80
CA SER A 254 -9.66 -2.91 30.30
C SER A 254 -10.24 -4.29 29.94
N GLU A 255 -11.17 -4.35 28.98
CA GLU A 255 -11.78 -5.62 28.56
C GLU A 255 -10.82 -6.50 27.76
N ASP A 256 -10.98 -7.82 27.87
CA ASP A 256 -10.18 -8.77 27.11
C ASP A 256 -10.55 -8.74 25.62
N ARG A 257 -9.70 -8.09 24.83
CA ARG A 257 -9.87 -7.93 23.37
C ARG A 257 -9.24 -9.05 22.54
N SER A 258 -8.72 -10.10 23.18
CA SER A 258 -8.14 -11.25 22.47
C SER A 258 -9.17 -12.33 22.11
N HIS A 259 -10.41 -12.19 22.58
CA HIS A 259 -11.52 -13.03 22.16
C HIS A 259 -11.93 -12.76 20.71
N VAL A 260 -12.14 -13.84 19.97
CA VAL A 260 -12.77 -13.79 18.65
C VAL A 260 -14.21 -13.34 18.82
N LYS A 261 -14.60 -12.27 18.12
CA LYS A 261 -15.97 -11.75 18.11
C LYS A 261 -16.61 -12.02 16.76
N LEU A 262 -17.90 -12.34 16.74
CA LEU A 262 -18.68 -12.30 15.51
C LEU A 262 -18.92 -10.83 15.17
N VAL A 263 -18.31 -10.36 14.09
CA VAL A 263 -18.44 -8.97 13.59
C VAL A 263 -19.69 -8.85 12.76
N ASP A 264 -19.92 -9.81 11.86
CA ASP A 264 -21.06 -9.81 10.96
C ASP A 264 -21.48 -11.23 10.59
N TYR A 265 -22.74 -11.41 10.24
CA TYR A 265 -23.32 -12.66 9.78
C TYR A 265 -24.29 -12.38 8.62
N VAL A 266 -24.04 -13.05 7.50
CA VAL A 266 -24.86 -12.92 6.29
C VAL A 266 -25.31 -14.31 5.85
N LEU A 267 -26.61 -14.46 5.60
CA LEU A 267 -27.20 -15.64 4.97
C LEU A 267 -27.59 -15.28 3.55
N TYR A 268 -26.97 -15.94 2.57
CA TYR A 268 -27.31 -15.84 1.17
C TYR A 268 -28.08 -17.09 0.75
N PRO A 269 -29.42 -17.00 0.56
CA PRO A 269 -30.23 -18.14 0.18
C PRO A 269 -29.91 -18.56 -1.25
N LYS A 270 -30.00 -19.86 -1.52
CA LYS A 270 -29.94 -20.38 -2.89
C LYS A 270 -31.25 -20.04 -3.60
N ASN A 271 -31.19 -19.14 -4.59
CA ASN A 271 -32.29 -18.92 -5.54
C ASN A 271 -32.58 -20.17 -6.36
#